data_AF-A0A0U9HDJ8-F1
#
_entry.id   AF-A0A0U9HDJ8-F1
#
_cell.length_a   1.000
_cell.length_b   1.000
_cell.length_c   1.000
_cell.angle_alpha   90.00
_cell.angle_beta   90.00
_cell.angle_gamma   90.00
#
_symmetry.space_group_name_H-M   'P 1'
#
loop_
_entity.id
_entity.type
_entity.pdbx_description
1 polymer ?
#
loop_
_entity_poly.entity_id
_entity_poly.type
_entity_poly.pdbx_seq_one_letter_code
_entity_poly.pdbx_strand_id
1 'polypeptide(L)'
;MKKYYILAITLCAMFLLIACANPNSEVVGEYDTSKLGGDFAKSSNEAYAIGSNKDKMPVFKDTDKAFKQALIDYEEGFKAIQKEFNLKPVSKKNWEAYKTYGWQLSADNDEEIRRQGREITQFFDIYENSFKQLSVLHIKSINKFNS
;
A
#
# COMPACT_ATOMS: atom_id res chain seq x y z
N MET A 1 -31.42 -23.92 25.88
CA MET A 1 -30.90 -23.82 24.50
C MET A 1 -31.05 -22.41 23.90
N LYS A 2 -32.25 -21.83 23.81
CA LYS A 2 -32.47 -20.46 23.25
C LYS A 2 -31.58 -19.34 23.82
N LYS A 3 -31.28 -19.35 25.13
CA LYS A 3 -30.43 -18.32 25.78
C LYS A 3 -28.97 -18.32 25.30
N TYR A 4 -28.43 -19.49 24.93
CA TYR A 4 -27.06 -19.60 24.38
C TYR A 4 -27.00 -19.15 22.92
N TYR A 5 -28.07 -19.33 22.14
CA TYR A 5 -28.17 -18.79 20.78
C TYR A 5 -28.23 -17.26 20.78
N ILE A 6 -28.99 -16.66 21.71
CA ILE A 6 -29.04 -15.19 21.84
C ILE A 6 -27.66 -14.63 22.24
N LEU A 7 -26.95 -15.31 23.16
CA LEU A 7 -25.60 -14.92 23.57
C LEU A 7 -24.58 -15.07 22.43
N ALA A 8 -24.67 -16.14 21.64
CA ALA A 8 -23.79 -16.37 20.48
C ALA A 8 -24.04 -15.35 19.36
N ILE A 9 -25.31 -14.99 19.09
CA ILE A 9 -25.67 -13.98 18.09
C ILE A 9 -25.21 -12.58 18.51
N THR A 10 -25.33 -12.23 19.80
CA THR A 10 -24.85 -10.93 20.31
C THR A 10 -23.32 -10.85 20.34
N LEU A 11 -22.62 -11.94 20.65
CA LEU A 11 -21.15 -12.00 20.55
C LEU A 11 -20.69 -11.88 19.09
N CYS A 12 -21.38 -12.54 18.16
CA CYS A 12 -21.10 -12.48 16.72
C CYS A 12 -21.38 -11.08 16.13
N ALA A 13 -22.45 -10.40 16.57
CA ALA A 13 -22.77 -9.03 16.17
C ALA A 13 -21.76 -8.01 16.70
N MET A 14 -21.18 -8.22 17.89
CA MET A 14 -20.08 -7.39 18.41
C MET A 14 -18.76 -7.59 17.63
N PHE A 15 -18.51 -8.78 17.09
CA PHE A 15 -17.36 -9.03 16.20
C PHE A 15 -17.51 -8.36 14.81
N LEU A 16 -18.75 -8.15 14.33
CA LEU A 16 -19.01 -7.47 13.05
C LEU A 16 -18.80 -5.95 13.09
N LEU A 17 -18.70 -5.34 14.27
CA LEU A 17 -18.51 -3.89 14.43
C LEU A 17 -17.03 -3.45 14.48
N ILE A 18 -16.07 -4.38 14.38
CA ILE A 18 -14.63 -4.07 14.28
C ILE A 18 -14.20 -4.04 12.80
N ALA A 19 -15.09 -3.64 11.90
CA ALA A 19 -14.67 -3.08 10.61
C ALA A 19 -14.15 -1.67 10.89
N CYS A 20 -12.99 -1.56 11.53
CA CYS A 20 -12.30 -0.28 11.69
C CYS A 20 -11.95 0.22 10.30
N ALA A 21 -12.79 1.08 9.73
CA ALA A 21 -12.42 1.93 8.62
C ALA A 21 -11.11 2.63 9.02
N ASN A 22 -10.03 2.39 8.27
CA ASN A 22 -8.78 3.05 8.54
C ASN A 22 -8.93 4.51 8.07
N PRO A 23 -8.97 5.51 8.97
CA PRO A 23 -9.26 6.89 8.58
C PRO A 23 -8.21 7.49 7.64
N ASN A 24 -7.06 6.82 7.46
CA ASN A 24 -5.97 7.31 6.61
C ASN A 24 -6.08 6.84 5.15
N SER A 25 -6.92 5.84 4.86
CA SER A 25 -7.22 5.44 3.49
C SER A 25 -8.32 6.29 2.84
N GLU A 26 -8.96 7.18 3.61
CA GLU A 26 -10.00 8.06 3.12
C GLU A 26 -9.40 9.17 2.24
N VAL A 27 -9.93 9.28 1.02
CA VAL A 27 -9.59 10.34 0.09
C VAL A 27 -10.46 11.56 0.38
N VAL A 28 -9.83 12.65 0.79
CA VAL A 28 -10.50 13.91 1.17
C VAL A 28 -10.30 15.01 0.14
N GLY A 29 -9.52 14.76 -0.91
CA GLY A 29 -9.28 15.71 -1.99
C GLY A 29 -8.53 15.10 -3.17
N GLU A 30 -8.30 15.92 -4.18
CA GLU A 30 -7.46 15.58 -5.33
C GLU A 30 -5.97 15.67 -4.96
N TYR A 31 -5.11 15.01 -5.76
CA TYR A 31 -3.65 15.05 -5.60
C TYR A 31 -2.99 15.23 -6.97
N ASP A 32 -1.97 16.11 -7.04
CA ASP A 32 -1.18 16.32 -8.25
C ASP A 32 -0.23 15.14 -8.48
N THR A 33 -0.61 14.22 -9.36
CA THR A 33 0.16 13.02 -9.67
C THR A 33 1.36 13.28 -10.57
N SER A 34 1.53 14.48 -11.13
CA SER A 34 2.63 14.81 -12.06
C SER A 34 4.02 14.67 -11.43
N LYS A 35 4.08 14.76 -10.09
CA LYS A 35 5.31 14.65 -9.30
C LYS A 35 5.56 13.24 -8.77
N LEU A 36 4.63 12.31 -8.97
CA LEU A 36 4.78 10.93 -8.51
C LEU A 36 5.68 10.15 -9.47
N GLY A 37 6.51 9.29 -8.90
CA GLY A 37 7.18 8.23 -9.64
C GLY A 37 6.19 7.14 -10.03
N GLY A 38 6.65 6.24 -10.90
CA GLY A 38 5.90 5.08 -11.35
C GLY A 38 5.06 5.36 -12.58
N ASP A 39 5.14 4.47 -13.55
CA ASP A 39 4.32 4.51 -14.75
C ASP A 39 2.82 4.36 -14.41
N PHE A 40 2.48 3.64 -13.34
CA PHE A 40 1.10 3.51 -12.86
C PHE A 40 0.44 4.85 -12.53
N ALA A 41 1.20 5.82 -11.98
CA ALA A 41 0.67 7.12 -11.58
C ALA A 41 0.30 8.01 -12.76
N LYS A 42 0.82 7.69 -13.95
CA LYS A 42 0.53 8.34 -15.24
C LYS A 42 -0.44 7.54 -16.10
N SER A 43 -0.78 6.32 -15.68
CA SER A 43 -1.68 5.46 -16.41
C SER A 43 -3.12 5.96 -16.36
N SER A 44 -3.91 5.64 -17.39
CA SER A 44 -5.37 5.84 -17.37
C SER A 44 -6.13 4.69 -16.68
N ASN A 45 -5.42 3.75 -16.04
CA ASN A 45 -6.04 2.63 -15.36
C ASN A 45 -6.65 3.11 -14.03
N GLU A 46 -7.98 3.10 -13.95
CA GLU A 46 -8.74 3.53 -12.77
C GLU A 46 -8.39 2.75 -11.49
N ALA A 47 -7.78 1.56 -11.60
CA ALA A 47 -7.26 0.85 -10.43
C ALA A 47 -6.21 1.66 -9.66
N TYR A 48 -5.48 2.54 -10.33
CA TYR A 48 -4.46 3.40 -9.74
C TYR A 48 -4.94 4.85 -9.56
N ALA A 49 -6.24 5.11 -9.54
CA ALA A 49 -6.74 6.44 -9.24
C ALA A 49 -6.25 6.90 -7.86
N ILE A 50 -5.59 8.06 -7.80
CA ILE A 50 -4.97 8.62 -6.60
C ILE A 50 -5.71 9.89 -6.18
N GLY A 51 -5.80 10.10 -4.86
CA GLY A 51 -6.19 11.37 -4.26
C GLY A 51 -5.32 11.70 -3.05
N SER A 52 -5.71 12.73 -2.30
CA SER A 52 -5.03 13.13 -1.07
C SER A 52 -5.81 12.65 0.16
N ASN A 53 -5.10 12.17 1.17
CA ASN A 53 -5.69 11.91 2.49
C ASN A 53 -5.66 13.19 3.36
N LYS A 54 -6.20 13.11 4.58
CA LYS A 54 -6.23 14.24 5.54
C LYS A 54 -4.86 14.86 5.84
N ASP A 55 -3.78 14.10 5.65
CA ASP A 55 -2.40 14.53 5.88
C ASP A 55 -1.76 15.10 4.60
N LYS A 56 -2.54 15.28 3.53
CA LYS A 56 -2.12 15.73 2.19
C LYS A 56 -1.14 14.78 1.50
N MET A 57 -1.10 13.52 1.93
CA MET A 57 -0.28 12.47 1.31
C MET A 57 -1.05 11.80 0.17
N PRO A 58 -0.35 11.32 -0.88
CA PRO A 58 -0.99 10.58 -1.96
C PRO A 58 -1.46 9.21 -1.46
N VAL A 59 -2.69 8.84 -1.82
CA VAL A 59 -3.34 7.58 -1.46
C VAL A 59 -4.17 7.07 -2.64
N PHE A 60 -4.20 5.75 -2.83
CA PHE A 60 -5.09 5.14 -3.83
C PHE A 60 -6.56 5.25 -3.38
N LYS A 61 -7.44 5.74 -4.27
CA LYS A 61 -8.89 5.85 -4.05
C LYS A 61 -9.51 4.49 -3.67
N ASP A 62 -9.00 3.41 -4.27
CA ASP A 62 -9.27 2.04 -3.85
C ASP A 62 -7.95 1.28 -3.68
N THR A 63 -7.48 1.22 -2.44
CA THR A 63 -6.20 0.58 -2.06
C THR A 63 -6.16 -0.91 -2.40
N ASP A 64 -7.30 -1.61 -2.35
CA ASP A 64 -7.37 -3.05 -2.62
C ASP A 64 -7.39 -3.35 -4.11
N LYS A 65 -8.11 -2.54 -4.89
CA LYS A 65 -8.10 -2.60 -6.35
C LYS A 65 -6.71 -2.27 -6.91
N ALA A 66 -6.06 -1.22 -6.39
CA ALA A 66 -4.69 -0.85 -6.75
C ALA A 66 -3.70 -1.99 -6.48
N PHE A 67 -3.79 -2.61 -5.30
CA PHE A 67 -2.92 -3.75 -4.94
C PHE A 67 -3.13 -4.94 -5.88
N LYS A 68 -4.38 -5.32 -6.16
CA LYS A 68 -4.68 -6.42 -7.10
C LYS A 68 -4.16 -6.13 -8.50
N GLN A 69 -4.28 -4.89 -8.98
CA GLN A 69 -3.78 -4.53 -10.30
C GLN A 69 -2.25 -4.57 -10.34
N ALA A 70 -1.56 -4.09 -9.30
CA ALA A 70 -0.10 -4.16 -9.21
C ALA A 70 0.42 -5.61 -9.29
N LEU A 71 -0.28 -6.56 -8.66
CA LEU A 71 0.07 -7.98 -8.74
C LEU A 71 0.00 -8.55 -10.16
N ILE A 72 -0.84 -7.97 -11.02
CA ILE A 72 -0.98 -8.35 -12.43
C ILE A 72 0.09 -7.65 -13.27
N ASP A 73 0.19 -6.32 -13.14
CA ASP A 73 1.05 -5.50 -14.00
C ASP A 73 2.55 -5.73 -13.75
N TYR A 74 2.90 -6.15 -12.52
CA TYR A 74 4.28 -6.35 -12.08
C TYR A 74 4.58 -7.79 -11.64
N GLU A 75 3.85 -8.77 -12.21
CA GLU A 75 3.92 -10.18 -11.82
C GLU A 75 5.37 -10.72 -11.79
N GLU A 76 6.13 -10.45 -12.86
CA GLU A 76 7.51 -10.94 -12.99
C GLU A 76 8.46 -10.25 -12.01
N GLY A 77 8.29 -8.95 -11.77
CA GLY A 77 9.01 -8.23 -10.72
C GLY A 77 8.75 -8.81 -9.33
N PHE A 78 7.48 -9.12 -9.01
CA PHE A 78 7.13 -9.77 -7.75
C PHE A 78 7.77 -11.15 -7.61
N LYS A 79 7.75 -11.98 -8.67
CA LYS A 79 8.41 -13.29 -8.68
C LYS A 79 9.93 -13.18 -8.50
N ALA A 80 10.57 -12.21 -9.17
CA ALA A 80 12.01 -11.99 -9.07
C ALA A 80 12.42 -11.59 -7.65
N ILE A 81 11.73 -10.60 -7.06
CA ILE A 81 11.99 -10.16 -5.67
C ILE A 81 11.77 -11.33 -4.71
N GLN A 82 10.69 -12.10 -4.90
CA GLN A 82 10.41 -13.26 -4.08
C GLN A 82 11.57 -14.27 -4.11
N LYS A 83 12.05 -14.61 -5.31
CA LYS A 83 13.11 -15.60 -5.51
C LYS A 83 14.46 -15.13 -4.99
N GLU A 84 14.86 -13.92 -5.35
CA GLU A 84 16.20 -13.39 -5.03
C GLU A 84 16.39 -13.19 -3.52
N PHE A 85 15.34 -12.72 -2.83
CA PHE A 85 15.39 -12.43 -1.39
C PHE A 85 14.74 -13.51 -0.52
N ASN A 86 14.40 -14.67 -1.10
CA ASN A 86 13.79 -15.82 -0.42
C ASN A 86 12.55 -15.43 0.44
N LEU A 87 11.64 -14.65 -0.14
CA LEU A 87 10.44 -14.17 0.53
C LEU A 87 9.26 -15.13 0.36
N LYS A 88 8.29 -15.04 1.27
CA LYS A 88 6.96 -15.59 1.05
C LYS A 88 6.26 -14.79 -0.07
N PRO A 89 5.31 -15.39 -0.82
CA PRO A 89 4.51 -14.66 -1.80
C PRO A 89 3.94 -13.36 -1.22
N VAL A 90 3.89 -12.32 -2.06
CA VAL A 90 3.44 -11.00 -1.65
C VAL A 90 1.99 -11.02 -1.14
N SER A 91 1.75 -10.25 -0.09
CA SER A 91 0.47 -10.12 0.59
C SER A 91 0.43 -8.80 1.36
N LYS A 92 -0.77 -8.42 1.83
CA LYS A 92 -0.95 -7.24 2.69
C LYS A 92 -0.18 -7.29 4.03
N LYS A 93 0.44 -8.43 4.38
CA LYS A 93 1.20 -8.62 5.64
C LYS A 93 2.72 -8.50 5.46
N ASN A 94 3.24 -8.63 4.24
CA ASN A 94 4.68 -8.66 3.96
C ASN A 94 5.09 -7.72 2.81
N TRP A 95 4.22 -6.83 2.37
CA TRP A 95 4.48 -5.89 1.27
C TRP A 95 5.67 -4.96 1.55
N GLU A 96 5.96 -4.64 2.81
CA GLU A 96 7.10 -3.78 3.20
C GLU A 96 8.46 -4.37 2.75
N ALA A 97 8.60 -5.70 2.75
CA ALA A 97 9.79 -6.36 2.23
C ALA A 97 9.93 -6.16 0.71
N TYR A 98 8.82 -6.26 -0.01
CA TYR A 98 8.78 -6.03 -1.47
C TYR A 98 9.06 -4.57 -1.82
N LYS A 99 8.55 -3.63 -1.03
CA LYS A 99 8.92 -2.21 -1.12
C LYS A 99 10.44 -2.03 -0.96
N THR A 100 11.01 -2.64 0.08
CA THR A 100 12.43 -2.46 0.42
C THR A 100 13.36 -3.04 -0.65
N TYR A 101 13.03 -4.22 -1.17
CA TYR A 101 13.89 -4.98 -2.06
C TYR A 101 13.63 -4.74 -3.55
N GLY A 102 12.51 -4.13 -3.94
CA GLY A 102 12.17 -3.92 -5.35
C GLY A 102 13.25 -3.17 -6.14
N TRP A 103 13.81 -2.10 -5.59
CA TRP A 103 14.93 -1.37 -6.21
C TRP A 103 16.27 -2.13 -6.14
N GLN A 104 16.37 -3.15 -5.29
CA GLN A 104 17.62 -3.86 -4.99
C GLN A 104 17.86 -5.10 -5.85
N LEU A 105 16.95 -5.45 -6.76
CA LEU A 105 17.15 -6.57 -7.69
C LEU A 105 18.53 -6.49 -8.36
N SER A 106 19.19 -7.64 -8.46
CA SER A 106 20.52 -7.79 -9.03
C SER A 106 20.55 -7.44 -10.53
N ALA A 107 21.74 -7.08 -11.04
CA ALA A 107 21.96 -6.76 -12.45
C ALA A 107 21.87 -7.99 -13.37
N ASP A 108 21.84 -9.18 -12.79
CA ASP A 108 21.67 -10.45 -13.52
C ASP A 108 20.21 -10.65 -13.99
N ASN A 109 19.26 -9.90 -13.45
CA ASN A 109 17.87 -9.88 -13.94
C ASN A 109 17.73 -8.99 -15.18
N ASP A 110 16.77 -9.33 -16.06
CA ASP A 110 16.38 -8.51 -17.20
C ASP A 110 16.01 -7.08 -16.78
N GLU A 111 16.34 -6.09 -17.62
CA GLU A 111 16.08 -4.68 -17.31
C GLU A 111 14.58 -4.39 -17.12
N GLU A 112 13.70 -5.13 -17.81
CA GLU A 112 12.26 -5.01 -17.60
C GLU A 112 11.83 -5.53 -16.22
N ILE A 113 12.41 -6.64 -15.74
CA ILE A 113 12.16 -7.16 -14.39
C ILE A 113 12.66 -6.14 -13.34
N ARG A 114 13.85 -5.55 -13.58
CA ARG A 114 14.38 -4.48 -12.72
C ARG A 114 13.48 -3.25 -12.75
N ARG A 115 12.93 -2.87 -13.91
CA ARG A 115 11.95 -1.78 -14.04
C ARG A 115 10.71 -2.07 -13.20
N GLN A 116 10.14 -3.28 -13.29
CA GLN A 116 9.02 -3.68 -12.45
C GLN A 116 9.36 -3.63 -10.95
N GLY A 117 10.59 -3.99 -10.55
CA GLY A 117 11.02 -3.83 -9.16
C GLY A 117 11.02 -2.37 -8.66
N ARG A 118 11.43 -1.43 -9.52
CA ARG A 118 11.36 0.02 -9.22
C ARG A 118 9.90 0.49 -9.11
N GLU A 119 9.05 0.05 -10.03
CA GLU A 119 7.61 0.33 -10.00
C GLU A 119 6.93 -0.20 -8.73
N ILE A 120 7.26 -1.44 -8.32
CA ILE A 120 6.75 -2.05 -7.08
C ILE A 120 7.14 -1.22 -5.84
N THR A 121 8.38 -0.72 -5.80
CA THR A 121 8.86 0.14 -4.71
C THR A 121 8.04 1.42 -4.63
N GLN A 122 7.88 2.12 -5.77
CA GLN A 122 7.13 3.37 -5.87
C GLN A 122 5.63 3.19 -5.62
N PHE A 123 5.06 2.07 -6.06
CA PHE A 123 3.69 1.69 -5.74
C PHE A 123 3.49 1.60 -4.22
N PHE A 124 4.41 0.93 -3.53
CA PHE A 124 4.31 0.77 -2.08
C PHE A 124 4.61 2.05 -1.27
N ASP A 125 5.30 3.04 -1.84
CA ASP A 125 5.41 4.39 -1.26
C ASP A 125 4.06 5.12 -1.16
N ILE A 126 3.12 4.83 -2.07
CA ILE A 126 1.76 5.38 -2.01
C ILE A 126 0.85 4.46 -1.19
N TYR A 127 0.95 3.15 -1.39
CA TYR A 127 0.14 2.14 -0.69
C TYR A 127 0.23 2.28 0.84
N GLU A 128 1.42 2.58 1.37
CA GLU A 128 1.64 2.71 2.81
C GLU A 128 0.87 3.87 3.45
N ASN A 129 0.55 4.92 2.68
CA ASN A 129 -0.14 6.11 3.20
C ASN A 129 -1.59 5.82 3.58
N SER A 130 -2.16 4.72 3.08
CA SER A 130 -3.46 4.20 3.52
C SER A 130 -3.43 3.64 4.94
N PHE A 131 -2.24 3.32 5.48
CA PHE A 131 -2.08 2.63 6.76
C PHE A 131 -1.34 3.46 7.81
N LYS A 132 -0.43 4.35 7.38
CA LYS A 132 0.34 5.21 8.28
C LYS A 132 -0.60 6.12 9.07
N GLN A 133 -0.61 5.94 10.39
CA GLN A 133 -1.17 6.92 11.30
C GLN A 133 -0.04 7.88 11.68
N LEU A 134 -0.04 9.08 11.08
CA LEU A 134 0.84 10.16 11.53
C LEU A 134 0.42 10.55 12.95
N SER A 135 1.01 9.88 13.95
CA SER A 135 1.03 10.44 15.29
C SER A 135 1.91 11.69 15.25
N VAL A 136 1.46 12.74 15.93
CA VAL A 136 2.06 14.10 16.02
C VAL A 136 3.56 14.11 16.40
N LEU A 137 4.15 12.96 16.71
CA LEU A 137 5.56 12.79 17.06
C LEU A 137 6.53 13.01 15.89
N HIS A 138 6.14 12.80 14.63
CA HIS A 138 7.08 12.95 13.50
C HIS A 138 7.36 14.41 13.09
N ILE A 139 6.42 15.34 13.35
CA ILE A 139 6.60 16.78 13.02
C ILE A 139 7.73 17.40 13.87
N LYS A 140 7.96 16.91 15.09
CA LYS A 140 9.07 17.38 15.94
C LYS A 140 10.44 16.95 15.41
N SER A 141 10.54 15.87 14.64
CA SER A 141 11.82 15.44 14.07
C SER A 141 12.22 16.28 12.85
N ILE A 142 11.25 16.66 12.00
CA ILE A 142 11.51 17.47 10.81
C ILE A 142 11.90 18.91 11.18
N ASN A 143 11.27 19.48 12.22
CA ASN A 143 11.62 20.82 12.70
C ASN A 143 12.95 20.89 13.47
N LYS A 144 13.58 19.76 13.81
CA LYS A 144 14.88 19.73 14.48
C LYS A 144 16.08 19.73 13.51
N PHE A 145 15.85 19.44 12.22
CA PHE A 145 16.88 19.49 11.19
C PHE A 145 16.93 20.83 10.43
N ASN A 146 15.98 21.74 10.68
CA ASN A 146 15.91 23.07 10.08
C ASN A 146 16.17 24.21 11.08
N SER A 147 16.85 23.92 12.20
CA SER A 147 17.29 24.92 13.20
C SER A 147 18.79 24.88 13.41
#